data_AF-A0A358ICJ2-F1
#
_entry.id   AF-A0A358ICJ2-F1
#
_cell.length_a   1.000
_cell.length_b   1.000
_cell.length_c   1.000
_cell.angle_alpha   90.00
_cell.angle_beta   90.00
_cell.angle_gamma   90.00
#
_symmetry.space_group_name_H-M   'P 1'
#
loop_
_entity.id
_entity.type
_entity.pdbx_description
1 polymer ?
#
loop_
_entity_poly.entity_id
_entity_poly.type
_entity_poly.pdbx_seq_one_letter_code
_entity_poly.pdbx_strand_id
1 'polypeptide(L)'
;MAVLILVLAGMLASMPVYALLSKKRHDPLEIENRGSFVFGGFVRRWFYWFIGPIERVSLIIGLPPTAYNVAGAFCGCLAGYCFGTAQVSMGGWLVLLGGVADILDGRVARARGLASQRGAFLDSTLDRFA
;
A
#
# COMPACT_ATOMS: atom_id res chain seq x y z
N MET A 1 1.59 -16.19 -16.98
CA MET A 1 2.49 -15.20 -17.63
C MET A 1 1.74 -14.10 -18.36
N ALA A 2 0.82 -14.40 -19.29
CA ALA A 2 0.04 -13.37 -20.00
C ALA A 2 -0.73 -12.39 -19.07
N VAL A 3 -1.36 -12.90 -18.01
CA VAL A 3 -2.07 -12.07 -17.02
C VAL A 3 -1.13 -11.10 -16.30
N LEU A 4 0.05 -11.57 -15.89
CA LEU A 4 1.05 -10.72 -15.22
C LEU A 4 1.53 -9.60 -16.16
N ILE A 5 1.79 -9.94 -17.42
CA ILE A 5 2.22 -8.97 -18.44
C ILE A 5 1.12 -7.93 -18.69
N LEU A 6 -0.15 -8.35 -18.79
CA LEU A 6 -1.28 -7.43 -18.95
C LEU A 6 -1.45 -6.48 -17.76
N VAL A 7 -1.32 -7.01 -16.53
CA VAL A 7 -1.40 -6.18 -15.32
C VAL A 7 -0.24 -5.17 -15.28
N LEU A 8 0.99 -5.62 -15.54
CA LEU A 8 2.16 -4.73 -15.59
C LEU A 8 2.04 -3.69 -16.71
N ALA A 9 1.57 -4.09 -17.89
CA ALA A 9 1.33 -3.19 -19.01
C ALA A 9 0.26 -2.14 -18.67
N GLY A 10 -0.84 -2.55 -18.01
CA GLY A 10 -1.88 -1.64 -17.53
C GLY A 10 -1.35 -0.66 -16.47
N MET A 11 -0.54 -1.15 -15.53
CA MET A 11 0.13 -0.31 -14.52
C MET A 11 1.02 0.74 -15.19
N LEU A 12 1.88 0.31 -16.12
CA LEU A 12 2.77 1.22 -16.86
C LEU A 12 1.98 2.21 -17.73
N ALA A 13 0.91 1.76 -18.39
CA ALA A 13 0.05 2.63 -19.22
C ALA A 13 -0.71 3.69 -18.39
N SER A 14 -0.98 3.42 -17.12
CA SER A 14 -1.61 4.39 -16.22
C SER A 14 -0.64 5.47 -15.71
N MET A 15 0.69 5.28 -15.84
CA MET A 15 1.70 6.28 -15.44
C MET A 15 1.67 7.55 -16.32
N PRO A 16 1.61 7.47 -17.67
CA PRO A 16 1.38 8.64 -18.52
C PRO A 16 0.07 9.36 -18.19
N VAL A 17 -1.00 8.61 -17.95
CA VAL A 17 -2.32 9.17 -17.57
C VAL A 17 -2.19 9.99 -16.27
N TYR A 18 -1.49 9.46 -15.27
CA TYR A 18 -1.18 10.19 -14.04
C TYR A 18 -0.29 11.41 -14.28
N ALA A 19 0.76 11.30 -15.12
CA ALA A 19 1.65 12.42 -15.43
C ALA A 19 0.90 13.58 -16.12
N LEU A 20 -0.12 13.27 -16.92
CA LEU A 20 -0.95 14.27 -17.61
C LEU A 20 -2.06 14.85 -16.71
N LEU A 21 -2.66 14.05 -15.84
CA LEU A 21 -3.80 14.46 -15.00
C LEU A 21 -3.39 15.04 -13.64
N SER A 22 -2.24 14.65 -13.08
CA SER A 22 -1.84 14.98 -11.71
C SER A 22 -1.00 16.25 -11.66
N LYS A 23 -1.62 17.38 -11.97
CA LYS A 23 -1.02 18.71 -11.75
C LYS A 23 -1.23 19.10 -10.27
N LYS A 24 -0.18 19.00 -9.45
CA LYS A 24 -0.09 19.49 -8.04
C LYS A 24 -1.20 19.02 -7.08
N ARG A 25 -1.22 17.74 -6.70
CA ARG A 25 -1.89 17.30 -5.45
C ARG A 25 -0.85 16.94 -4.40
N HIS A 26 -0.77 17.75 -3.35
CA HIS A 26 -0.11 17.36 -2.10
C HIS A 26 -0.99 16.31 -1.43
N ASP A 27 -0.43 15.15 -1.12
CA ASP A 27 -1.12 14.12 -0.34
C ASP A 27 -0.88 14.42 1.16
N PRO A 28 -1.90 14.84 1.94
CA PRO A 28 -1.73 15.18 3.34
C PRO A 28 -1.37 13.96 4.21
N LEU A 29 -1.39 12.75 3.66
CA LEU A 29 -1.05 11.50 4.33
C LEU A 29 0.36 10.99 4.01
N GLU A 30 1.12 11.71 3.18
CA GLU A 30 2.49 11.37 2.78
C GLU A 30 3.48 11.82 3.87
N ILE A 31 4.29 10.87 4.37
CA ILE A 31 5.31 11.16 5.38
C ILE A 31 6.51 11.78 4.65
N GLU A 32 6.78 13.05 4.94
CA GLU A 32 7.80 13.90 4.30
C GLU A 32 9.24 13.39 4.51
N ASN A 33 9.46 12.48 5.47
CA ASN A 33 10.77 11.99 5.91
C ASN A 33 11.03 10.48 5.65
N ARG A 34 10.73 9.97 4.45
CA ARG A 34 11.31 8.69 3.98
C ARG A 34 12.20 8.94 2.77
N GLY A 35 13.49 8.63 2.92
CA GLY A 35 14.60 8.98 2.03
C GLY A 35 14.31 8.89 0.53
N SER A 36 14.88 9.83 -0.23
CA SER A 36 14.69 9.95 -1.68
C SER A 36 15.37 8.80 -2.42
N PHE A 37 14.70 7.65 -2.49
CA PHE A 37 15.08 6.64 -3.47
C PHE A 37 14.83 7.20 -4.87
N VAL A 38 15.79 7.01 -5.79
CA VAL A 38 15.92 7.70 -7.08
C VAL A 38 14.70 7.56 -8.01
N PHE A 39 13.83 6.58 -7.77
CA PHE A 39 12.54 6.37 -8.47
C PHE A 39 11.29 6.53 -7.56
N GLY A 40 11.49 6.68 -6.25
CA GLY A 40 10.47 6.43 -5.22
C GLY A 40 9.38 7.50 -5.13
N GLY A 41 9.71 8.78 -5.26
CA GLY A 41 8.72 9.85 -5.10
C GLY A 41 7.63 9.84 -6.18
N PHE A 42 8.00 9.67 -7.45
CA PHE A 42 7.04 9.64 -8.55
C PHE A 42 6.16 8.39 -8.51
N VAL A 43 6.80 7.20 -8.42
CA VAL A 43 6.07 5.92 -8.42
C VAL A 43 5.17 5.81 -7.20
N ARG A 44 5.61 6.27 -6.02
CA ARG A 44 4.78 6.31 -4.82
C ARG A 44 3.54 7.19 -4.99
N ARG A 45 3.70 8.42 -5.49
CA ARG A 45 2.56 9.32 -5.72
C ARG A 45 1.61 8.78 -6.80
N TRP A 46 2.14 8.19 -7.86
CA TRP A 46 1.34 7.49 -8.88
C TRP A 46 0.56 6.34 -8.23
N PHE A 47 1.21 5.52 -7.43
CA PHE A 47 0.59 4.38 -6.76
C PHE A 47 -0.53 4.85 -5.81
N TYR A 48 -0.29 5.90 -5.02
CA TYR A 48 -1.30 6.50 -4.15
C TYR A 48 -2.49 7.08 -4.92
N TRP A 49 -2.24 7.72 -6.06
CA TRP A 49 -3.33 8.14 -6.94
C TRP A 49 -4.12 6.95 -7.49
N PHE A 50 -3.44 5.88 -7.87
CA PHE A 50 -4.04 4.65 -8.40
C PHE A 50 -4.93 3.94 -7.37
N ILE A 51 -4.48 3.81 -6.11
CA ILE A 51 -5.25 3.18 -5.03
C ILE A 51 -6.24 4.16 -4.35
N GLY A 52 -6.14 5.45 -4.64
CA GLY A 52 -6.92 6.51 -3.98
C GLY A 52 -8.44 6.32 -4.04
N PRO A 53 -9.05 5.83 -5.15
CA PRO A 53 -10.47 5.49 -5.17
C PRO A 53 -10.84 4.40 -4.15
N ILE A 54 -10.00 3.36 -4.01
CA ILE A 54 -10.20 2.27 -3.06
C ILE A 54 -10.12 2.80 -1.63
N GLU A 55 -9.11 3.61 -1.34
CA GLU A 55 -8.95 4.28 -0.04
C GLU A 55 -10.21 5.10 0.32
N ARG A 56 -10.72 5.92 -0.61
CA ARG A 56 -11.92 6.74 -0.36
C ARG A 56 -13.15 5.88 -0.10
N VAL A 57 -13.39 4.84 -0.89
CA VAL A 57 -14.50 3.91 -0.67
C VAL A 57 -14.38 3.28 0.72
N SER A 58 -13.17 2.86 1.11
CA SER A 58 -12.89 2.29 2.44
C SER A 58 -13.21 3.22 3.60
N LEU A 59 -12.94 4.51 3.42
CA LEU A 59 -13.27 5.54 4.40
C LEU A 59 -14.78 5.78 4.47
N ILE A 60 -15.47 5.82 3.33
CA ILE A 60 -16.92 6.00 3.26
C ILE A 60 -17.66 4.85 3.93
N ILE A 61 -17.25 3.60 3.68
CA ILE A 61 -17.89 2.41 4.25
C ILE A 61 -17.50 2.13 5.70
N GLY A 62 -16.63 2.94 6.31
CA GLY A 62 -16.28 2.76 7.72
C GLY A 62 -15.38 1.56 8.00
N LEU A 63 -14.75 0.92 6.99
CA LEU A 63 -13.87 -0.24 7.17
C LEU A 63 -12.70 0.06 8.14
N PRO A 64 -12.56 -0.66 9.27
CA PRO A 64 -11.47 -0.44 10.20
C PRO A 64 -10.12 -0.87 9.57
N PRO A 65 -8.98 -0.22 9.93
CA PRO A 65 -7.67 -0.63 9.42
C PRO A 65 -7.34 -2.10 9.69
N THR A 66 -7.83 -2.63 10.81
CA THR A 66 -7.68 -4.04 11.19
C THR A 66 -8.24 -5.01 10.17
N ALA A 67 -9.25 -4.62 9.37
CA ALA A 67 -9.76 -5.46 8.29
C ALA A 67 -8.71 -5.69 7.19
N TYR A 68 -7.90 -4.68 6.89
CA TYR A 68 -6.81 -4.78 5.91
C TYR A 68 -5.66 -5.63 6.44
N ASN A 69 -5.34 -5.49 7.73
CA ASN A 69 -4.34 -6.34 8.38
C ASN A 69 -4.76 -7.83 8.35
N VAL A 70 -6.01 -8.13 8.73
CA VAL A 70 -6.55 -9.49 8.67
C VAL A 70 -6.56 -10.03 7.24
N ALA A 71 -6.95 -9.22 6.26
CA ALA A 71 -6.90 -9.60 4.85
C ALA A 71 -5.47 -9.88 4.38
N GLY A 72 -4.50 -9.03 4.74
CA GLY A 72 -3.09 -9.20 4.43
C GLY A 72 -2.51 -10.48 5.04
N ALA A 73 -2.80 -10.74 6.32
CA ALA A 73 -2.40 -11.97 7.00
C ALA A 73 -3.01 -13.21 6.34
N PHE A 74 -4.30 -13.17 5.99
CA PHE A 74 -4.97 -14.25 5.29
C PHE A 74 -4.35 -14.52 3.91
N CYS A 75 -4.07 -13.46 3.14
CA CYS A 75 -3.35 -13.57 1.88
C CYS A 75 -1.95 -14.17 2.07
N GLY A 76 -1.22 -13.79 3.12
CA GLY A 76 0.09 -14.36 3.46
C GLY A 76 0.03 -15.85 3.79
N CYS A 77 -0.94 -16.28 4.60
CA CYS A 77 -1.16 -17.69 4.92
C CYS A 77 -1.48 -18.51 3.66
N LEU A 78 -2.38 -18.00 2.81
CA LEU A 78 -2.71 -18.64 1.53
C LEU A 78 -1.50 -18.67 0.59
N ALA A 79 -0.69 -17.62 0.56
CA ALA A 79 0.52 -17.58 -0.25
C ALA A 79 1.50 -18.68 0.19
N GLY A 80 1.71 -18.82 1.50
CA GLY A 80 2.53 -19.89 2.08
C GLY A 80 2.03 -21.28 1.68
N TYR A 81 0.71 -21.49 1.72
CA TYR A 81 0.09 -22.73 1.26
C TYR A 81 0.31 -22.98 -0.25
N CYS A 82 0.14 -21.94 -1.09
CA CYS A 82 0.39 -22.04 -2.53
C CYS A 82 1.87 -22.34 -2.84
N PHE A 83 2.80 -21.76 -2.09
CA PHE A 83 4.22 -22.10 -2.24
C PHE A 83 4.52 -23.54 -1.82
N GLY A 84 3.90 -24.03 -0.74
CA GLY A 84 4.02 -25.42 -0.31
C GLY A 84 3.44 -26.43 -1.29
N THR A 85 2.46 -26.03 -2.11
CA THR A 85 1.81 -26.87 -3.14
C THR A 85 2.40 -26.67 -4.55
N ALA A 86 3.58 -26.05 -4.65
CA ALA A 86 4.27 -25.71 -5.91
C ALA A 86 3.47 -24.78 -6.86
N GLN A 87 2.41 -24.13 -6.36
CA GLN A 87 1.62 -23.13 -7.09
C GLN A 87 2.23 -21.72 -6.96
N VAL A 88 3.49 -21.59 -7.36
CA VAL A 88 4.31 -20.37 -7.17
C VAL A 88 3.66 -19.12 -7.78
N SER A 89 2.98 -19.26 -8.92
CA SER A 89 2.31 -18.13 -9.59
C SER A 89 1.17 -17.55 -8.75
N MET A 90 0.33 -18.40 -8.13
CA MET A 90 -0.77 -17.92 -7.27
C MET A 90 -0.22 -17.37 -5.95
N GLY A 91 0.81 -18.01 -5.38
CA GLY A 91 1.50 -17.51 -4.19
C GLY A 91 2.05 -16.09 -4.41
N GLY A 92 2.67 -15.83 -5.56
CA GLY A 92 3.15 -14.50 -5.93
C GLY A 92 2.04 -13.45 -6.00
N TRP A 93 0.88 -13.77 -6.59
CA TRP A 93 -0.27 -12.86 -6.61
C TRP A 93 -0.81 -12.54 -5.22
N LEU A 94 -0.91 -13.55 -4.36
CA LEU A 94 -1.36 -13.38 -2.99
C LEU A 94 -0.41 -12.51 -2.16
N VAL A 95 0.91 -12.66 -2.36
CA VAL A 95 1.91 -11.77 -1.75
C VAL A 95 1.74 -10.33 -2.22
N LEU A 96 1.55 -10.11 -3.53
CA LEU A 96 1.32 -8.76 -4.06
C LEU A 96 0.05 -8.13 -3.48
N LEU A 97 -1.05 -8.90 -3.41
CA LEU A 97 -2.30 -8.43 -2.80
C LEU A 97 -2.13 -8.11 -1.31
N GLY A 98 -1.41 -8.95 -0.57
CA GLY A 98 -1.07 -8.69 0.83
C GLY A 98 -0.28 -7.40 1.02
N GLY A 99 0.70 -7.14 0.15
CA GLY A 99 1.46 -5.88 0.18
C GLY A 99 0.60 -4.64 -0.13
N VAL A 100 -0.36 -4.75 -1.05
CA VAL A 100 -1.32 -3.66 -1.31
C VAL A 100 -2.23 -3.42 -0.09
N ALA A 101 -2.70 -4.49 0.56
CA ALA A 101 -3.52 -4.41 1.76
C ALA A 101 -2.78 -3.73 2.92
N ASP A 102 -1.49 -4.02 3.12
CA ASP A 102 -0.64 -3.38 4.13
C ASP A 102 -0.47 -1.87 3.89
N ILE A 103 -0.30 -1.46 2.62
CA ILE A 103 -0.24 -0.03 2.29
C ILE A 103 -1.59 0.65 2.57
N LEU A 104 -2.71 -0.03 2.30
CA LEU A 104 -4.07 0.49 2.55
C LEU A 104 -4.39 0.57 4.05
N ASP A 105 -4.02 -0.44 4.85
CA ASP A 105 -4.05 -0.42 6.32
C ASP A 105 -3.45 0.90 6.82
N GLY A 106 -2.19 1.13 6.49
CA GLY A 106 -1.44 2.25 7.05
C GLY A 106 -2.02 3.60 6.62
N ARG A 107 -2.54 3.69 5.38
CA ARG A 107 -3.21 4.90 4.88
C ARG A 107 -4.55 5.14 5.57
N VAL A 108 -5.39 4.12 5.71
CA VAL A 108 -6.69 4.23 6.38
C VAL A 108 -6.52 4.54 7.87
N ALA A 109 -5.51 3.96 8.52
CA ALA A 109 -5.17 4.27 9.91
C ALA A 109 -4.74 5.75 10.09
N ARG A 110 -3.92 6.28 9.18
CA ARG A 110 -3.53 7.70 9.17
C ARG A 110 -4.70 8.62 8.86
N ALA A 111 -5.50 8.30 7.84
CA ALA A 111 -6.68 9.06 7.45
C ALA A 111 -7.73 9.16 8.57
N ARG A 112 -7.80 8.15 9.45
CA ARG A 112 -8.68 8.14 10.63
C ARG A 112 -8.06 8.75 11.89
N GLY A 113 -6.82 9.20 11.85
CA GLY A 113 -6.14 9.73 13.04
C GLY A 113 -5.88 8.69 14.14
N LEU A 114 -5.95 7.39 13.81
CA LEU A 114 -5.61 6.30 14.75
C LEU A 114 -4.10 6.24 15.01
N ALA A 115 -3.30 6.79 14.10
CA ALA A 115 -1.88 7.04 14.34
C ALA A 115 -1.72 8.21 15.33
N SER A 116 -1.59 7.90 16.62
CA SER A 116 -1.39 8.94 17.64
C SER A 116 0.04 9.49 17.62
N GLN A 117 0.20 10.81 17.71
CA GLN A 117 1.51 11.44 17.85
C GLN A 117 2.26 10.97 19.11
N ARG A 118 1.52 10.58 20.17
CA ARG A 118 2.09 10.04 21.42
C ARG A 118 2.77 8.69 21.20
N GLY A 119 2.18 7.81 20.38
CA GLY A 119 2.77 6.54 20.00
C GLY A 119 4.06 6.73 19.20
N ALA A 120 4.03 7.64 18.22
CA ALA A 120 5.22 7.96 17.41
C ALA A 120 6.37 8.57 18.23
N PHE A 121 6.05 9.39 19.24
CA PHE A 121 7.05 9.92 20.16
C PHE A 121 7.65 8.83 21.07
N LEU A 122 6.82 7.94 21.60
CA LEU A 122 7.27 6.84 22.44
C LEU A 122 8.18 5.88 21.67
N ASP A 123 7.80 5.52 20.43
CA ASP A 123 8.55 4.68 19.51
C ASP A 123 9.92 5.30 19.18
N SER A 124 9.94 6.58 18.79
CA SER A 124 11.19 7.32 18.54
C SER A 124 12.09 7.46 19.77
N THR A 125 11.52 7.43 20.98
CA THR A 125 12.28 7.51 22.22
C THR A 125 12.91 6.16 22.52
N LEU A 126 12.14 5.06 22.40
CA LEU A 126 12.61 3.71 22.66
C LEU A 126 13.66 3.25 21.63
N ASP A 127 13.53 3.62 20.36
CA ASP A 127 14.52 3.34 19.30
C ASP A 127 15.90 3.96 19.56
N ARG A 128 15.99 4.95 20.46
CA ARG A 128 17.26 5.56 20.88
C ARG A 128 17.93 4.82 22.05
N PHE A 129 17.19 3.97 22.74
CA PHE A 129 17.67 3.23 23.92
C PHE A 129 17.88 1.73 23.67
N ALA A 130 17.38 1.21 22.55
CA ALA A 130 17.68 -0.14 22.05
C ALA A 130 18.98 -0.14 21.21
#